data_AF-A0A1G7SYE6-F1
#
_entry.id   AF-A0A1G7SYE6-F1
#
_cell.length_a   1.000
_cell.length_b   1.000
_cell.length_c   1.000
_cell.angle_alpha   90.00
_cell.angle_beta   90.00
_cell.angle_gamma   90.00
#
_symmetry.space_group_name_H-M   'P 1'
#
loop_
_entity.id
_entity.type
_entity.pdbx_description
1 polymer ?
#
loop_
_entity_poly.entity_id
_entity_poly.type
_entity_poly.pdbx_seq_one_letter_code
_entity_poly.pdbx_strand_id
1 'polypeptide(L)'
;MKTTNQYKRLVFTIGMVCLLCALPSCKKYLAIDPPKDQITSEAVFSSASNTLAAVNGLYTFAFTPANFLNYQGDFLLGITADEFEYGQNYYDEFMNNSISPANYDLGGIWSLFYQIIYQANGIITKVPGSPVADNLKAQYIAEAKVFRAFCHLYLMSYFGDVPLIMTTDVTVTAKAPRTPKADVLNAIIADLKDAEAALPTNTVRNGRCNKWVATALLARAYLYQKSWADAEAKASVLIADSAEFRLVKDLNGVFLRGSMEAIWQINTTGVTNNNYTYAAGVYVPTDNTSLSYVTKMRPELVNAFESGDGRKAAWVGEANVSGTSFNYNNKYKAVTTPADASAIEDYMLLRLAEQYLIRAEARAQQQNLQGAISDINAIRARAGLAGISDNTAQKDVLLAIEQERRVELFGEGYGHRWIDLVRTGRVDEVMMAEKPGTWKATSSLFPIPATELANNPALTPNPSNF
;
A
#
# COMPACT_ATOMS: atom_id res chain seq x y z
N MET A 1 40.74 -79.31 -20.19
CA MET A 1 41.05 -78.43 -19.03
C MET A 1 41.00 -76.91 -19.29
N LYS A 2 40.75 -76.40 -20.52
CA LYS A 2 40.67 -74.95 -20.79
C LYS A 2 39.25 -74.34 -20.64
N THR A 3 38.19 -75.11 -20.86
CA THR A 3 36.80 -74.63 -20.83
C THR A 3 36.27 -74.42 -19.41
N THR A 4 36.64 -75.27 -18.46
CA THR A 4 36.15 -75.21 -17.06
C THR A 4 36.63 -73.95 -16.30
N ASN A 5 37.79 -73.39 -16.66
CA ASN A 5 38.31 -72.17 -16.04
C ASN A 5 37.66 -70.88 -16.57
N GLN A 6 37.08 -70.89 -17.77
CA GLN A 6 36.38 -69.71 -18.30
C GLN A 6 34.99 -69.55 -17.68
N TYR A 7 34.26 -70.65 -17.44
CA TYR A 7 32.98 -70.61 -16.72
C TYR A 7 33.15 -70.18 -15.26
N LYS A 8 34.21 -70.62 -14.57
CA LYS A 8 34.50 -70.16 -13.20
C LYS A 8 34.81 -68.66 -13.15
N ARG A 9 35.55 -68.13 -14.14
CA ARG A 9 35.83 -66.68 -14.24
C ARG A 9 34.57 -65.89 -14.57
N LEU A 10 33.72 -66.37 -15.47
CA LEU A 10 32.48 -65.69 -15.84
C LEU A 10 31.48 -65.65 -14.68
N VAL A 11 31.32 -66.75 -13.94
CA VAL A 11 30.45 -66.80 -12.74
C VAL A 11 31.01 -65.92 -11.62
N PHE A 12 32.34 -65.88 -11.44
CA PHE A 12 32.97 -64.98 -10.46
C PHE A 12 32.79 -63.50 -10.84
N THR A 13 32.93 -63.15 -12.13
CA THR A 13 32.71 -61.78 -12.62
C THR A 13 31.24 -61.36 -12.51
N ILE A 14 30.29 -62.23 -12.86
CA ILE A 14 28.85 -61.94 -12.71
C ILE A 14 28.46 -61.82 -11.23
N GLY A 15 29.04 -62.66 -10.36
CA GLY A 15 28.85 -62.56 -8.91
C GLY A 15 29.41 -61.25 -8.33
N MET A 16 30.58 -60.80 -8.81
CA MET A 16 31.21 -59.56 -8.36
C MET A 16 30.44 -58.31 -8.86
N VAL A 17 29.90 -58.35 -10.08
CA VAL A 17 29.04 -57.29 -10.63
C VAL A 17 27.68 -57.22 -9.91
N CYS A 18 27.07 -58.37 -9.54
CA CYS A 18 25.84 -58.37 -8.74
C CYS A 18 26.06 -57.89 -7.30
N LEU A 19 27.25 -58.15 -6.72
CA LEU A 19 27.60 -57.67 -5.37
C LEU A 19 27.86 -56.16 -5.33
N LEU A 20 28.33 -55.57 -6.44
CA LEU A 20 28.49 -54.13 -6.63
C LEU A 20 27.16 -53.38 -6.78
N CYS A 21 26.10 -54.04 -7.27
CA CYS A 21 24.75 -53.48 -7.38
C CYS A 21 23.93 -53.57 -6.08
N ALA A 22 24.43 -54.26 -5.05
CA ALA A 22 23.74 -54.46 -3.77
C ALA A 22 24.17 -53.47 -2.67
N LEU A 23 24.99 -52.46 -3.00
CA LEU A 23 25.27 -51.38 -2.05
C LEU A 23 23.98 -50.59 -1.79
N PRO A 24 23.54 -50.43 -0.53
CA PRO A 24 22.37 -49.63 -0.23
C PRO A 24 22.60 -48.21 -0.75
N SER A 25 21.76 -47.78 -1.70
CA SER A 25 21.70 -46.40 -2.15
C SER A 25 21.63 -45.49 -0.92
N CYS A 26 22.70 -44.72 -0.70
CA CYS A 26 22.78 -43.71 0.35
C CYS A 26 21.77 -42.58 0.09
N LYS A 27 20.48 -42.84 0.33
CA LYS A 27 19.43 -41.81 0.30
C LYS A 27 19.59 -40.77 1.42
N LYS A 28 20.46 -41.01 2.41
CA LYS A 28 20.68 -40.09 3.55
C LYS A 28 21.70 -38.96 3.30
N TYR A 29 22.46 -38.99 2.22
CA TYR A 29 23.51 -37.98 1.94
C TYR A 29 23.14 -36.95 0.85
N LEU A 30 21.92 -37.03 0.32
CA LEU A 30 21.35 -36.01 -0.57
C LEU A 30 20.38 -35.06 0.16
N ALA A 31 20.31 -35.14 1.49
CA ALA A 31 19.76 -34.07 2.28
C ALA A 31 20.80 -32.93 2.24
N ILE A 32 20.57 -31.94 1.38
CA ILE A 32 21.22 -30.65 1.50
C ILE A 32 20.83 -30.16 2.90
N ASP A 33 21.77 -30.14 3.84
CA ASP A 33 21.54 -29.48 5.12
C ASP A 33 21.01 -28.07 4.82
N PRO A 34 19.97 -27.60 5.52
CA PRO A 34 19.53 -26.22 5.41
C PRO A 34 20.76 -25.31 5.50
N PRO A 35 20.86 -24.24 4.70
CA PRO A 35 21.97 -23.30 4.85
C PRO A 35 22.10 -22.96 6.33
N LYS A 36 23.31 -23.03 6.90
CA LYS A 36 23.50 -22.86 8.35
C LYS A 36 22.97 -21.52 8.86
N ASP A 37 22.75 -20.58 7.94
CA ASP A 37 22.24 -19.23 8.18
C ASP A 37 20.78 -19.03 7.67
N GLN A 38 20.08 -20.08 7.22
CA GLN A 38 18.70 -20.01 6.75
C GLN A 38 17.83 -21.10 7.38
N ILE A 39 16.70 -20.68 7.95
CA ILE A 39 15.69 -21.58 8.49
C ILE A 39 14.83 -22.08 7.32
N THR A 40 14.62 -23.40 7.18
CA THR A 40 13.73 -23.90 6.13
C THR A 40 12.31 -23.40 6.34
N SER A 41 11.55 -23.37 5.24
CA SER A 41 10.13 -23.01 5.24
C SER A 41 9.28 -23.75 6.27
N GLU A 42 9.62 -25.00 6.61
CA GLU A 42 8.99 -25.81 7.66
C GLU A 42 9.49 -25.44 9.07
N ALA A 43 10.79 -25.18 9.22
CA ALA A 43 11.39 -24.82 10.51
C ALA A 43 10.98 -23.42 10.99
N VAL A 44 10.55 -22.51 10.10
CA VAL A 44 10.04 -21.18 10.45
C VAL A 44 8.77 -21.24 11.32
N PHE A 45 7.90 -22.24 11.12
CA PHE A 45 6.63 -22.36 11.85
C PHE A 45 6.65 -23.46 12.92
N SER A 46 7.84 -23.98 13.24
CA SER A 46 8.05 -25.08 14.18
C SER A 46 7.96 -24.68 15.66
N SER A 47 8.01 -23.38 15.97
CA SER A 47 7.89 -22.85 17.33
C SER A 47 7.01 -21.59 17.37
N ALA A 48 6.46 -21.29 18.55
CA ALA A 48 5.66 -20.08 18.73
C ALA A 48 6.49 -18.79 18.53
N SER A 49 7.75 -18.79 18.98
CA SER A 49 8.66 -17.65 18.79
C SER A 49 9.01 -17.43 17.33
N ASN A 50 9.30 -18.49 16.56
CA ASN A 50 9.66 -18.36 15.15
C ASN A 50 8.43 -17.96 14.31
N THR A 51 7.24 -18.44 14.68
CA THR A 51 5.98 -18.03 14.04
C THR A 51 5.72 -16.54 14.27
N LEU A 52 5.86 -16.05 15.50
CA LEU A 52 5.77 -14.61 15.78
C LEU A 52 6.83 -13.81 15.00
N ALA A 53 8.06 -14.31 14.92
CA ALA A 53 9.13 -13.68 14.15
C ALA A 53 8.80 -13.60 12.64
N ALA A 54 8.18 -14.63 12.06
CA ALA A 54 7.72 -14.61 10.67
C ALA A 54 6.63 -13.55 10.44
N VAL A 55 5.68 -13.44 11.36
CA VAL A 55 4.63 -12.41 11.29
C VAL A 55 5.24 -11.01 11.43
N ASN A 56 6.16 -10.80 12.37
CA ASN A 56 6.88 -9.52 12.49
C ASN A 56 7.71 -9.22 11.23
N GLY A 57 8.31 -10.26 10.63
CA GLY A 57 9.05 -10.16 9.38
C GLY A 57 8.22 -9.62 8.22
N LEU A 58 6.93 -9.96 8.14
CA LEU A 58 5.99 -9.39 7.17
C LEU A 58 5.89 -7.86 7.31
N TYR A 59 5.72 -7.34 8.54
CA TYR A 59 5.65 -5.90 8.79
C TYR A 59 6.98 -5.22 8.48
N THR A 60 8.09 -5.77 8.98
CA THR A 60 9.43 -5.21 8.76
C THR A 60 9.75 -5.16 7.28
N PHE A 61 9.42 -6.21 6.52
CA PHE A 61 9.62 -6.25 5.08
C PHE A 61 8.75 -5.21 4.37
N ALA A 62 7.44 -5.21 4.65
CA ALA A 62 6.48 -4.30 4.01
C ALA A 62 6.84 -2.83 4.25
N PHE A 63 7.27 -2.48 5.47
CA PHE A 63 7.60 -1.12 5.86
C PHE A 63 9.09 -0.89 6.03
N THR A 64 9.91 -1.63 5.27
CA THR A 64 11.36 -1.40 5.23
C THR A 64 11.62 0.09 4.95
N PRO A 65 12.52 0.74 5.72
CA PRO A 65 12.92 2.11 5.47
C PRO A 65 13.28 2.36 4.00
N ALA A 66 12.91 3.53 3.49
CA ALA A 66 13.19 3.97 2.13
C ALA A 66 12.59 3.10 1.00
N ASN A 67 11.44 2.45 1.21
CA ASN A 67 10.70 1.75 0.15
C ASN A 67 9.43 2.50 -0.29
N PHE A 68 8.74 1.95 -1.30
CA PHE A 68 7.47 2.46 -1.80
C PHE A 68 6.40 2.70 -0.72
N LEU A 69 6.27 1.77 0.24
CA LEU A 69 5.25 1.85 1.28
C LEU A 69 5.59 2.80 2.43
N ASN A 70 6.82 3.29 2.56
CA ASN A 70 7.20 4.19 3.66
C ASN A 70 7.26 5.67 3.23
N TYR A 71 7.43 5.96 1.94
CA TYR A 71 7.37 7.34 1.43
C TYR A 71 7.12 7.46 -0.07
N GLN A 72 7.74 6.58 -0.87
CA GLN A 72 7.87 6.84 -2.29
C GLN A 72 6.53 6.74 -3.01
N GLY A 73 5.57 5.96 -2.50
CA GLY A 73 4.25 5.87 -3.13
C GLY A 73 3.42 7.15 -3.06
N ASP A 74 3.40 7.87 -1.94
CA ASP A 74 2.70 9.17 -1.87
C ASP A 74 3.32 10.17 -2.85
N PHE A 75 4.65 10.18 -2.93
CA PHE A 75 5.40 11.04 -3.82
C PHE A 75 5.18 10.71 -5.30
N LEU A 76 5.45 9.46 -5.71
CA LEU A 76 5.33 9.02 -7.09
C LEU A 76 3.91 9.19 -7.61
N LEU A 77 2.90 8.84 -6.80
CA LEU A 77 1.52 8.97 -7.24
C LEU A 77 1.04 10.42 -7.20
N GLY A 78 1.55 11.26 -6.30
CA GLY A 78 1.27 12.69 -6.30
C GLY A 78 1.87 13.42 -7.51
N ILE A 79 3.08 13.08 -7.96
CA ILE A 79 3.65 13.60 -9.23
C ILE A 79 2.96 12.99 -10.46
N THR A 80 2.47 11.74 -10.38
CA THR A 80 1.71 11.11 -11.47
C THR A 80 0.37 11.81 -11.67
N ALA A 81 -0.29 12.16 -10.57
CA ALA A 81 -1.43 13.04 -10.52
C ALA A 81 -1.02 14.52 -10.72
N ASP A 82 -1.83 15.43 -10.21
CA ASP A 82 -1.73 16.88 -10.35
C ASP A 82 -1.23 17.57 -9.08
N GLU A 83 -0.49 16.88 -8.19
CA GLU A 83 -0.17 17.40 -6.85
C GLU A 83 1.22 18.01 -6.75
N PHE A 84 2.23 17.32 -7.28
CA PHE A 84 3.63 17.68 -7.10
C PHE A 84 4.41 17.68 -8.42
N GLU A 85 5.56 18.33 -8.40
CA GLU A 85 6.58 18.27 -9.45
C GLU A 85 7.96 18.08 -8.80
N TYR A 86 8.89 17.49 -9.54
CA TYR A 86 10.25 17.25 -9.07
C TYR A 86 11.27 17.84 -10.06
N GLY A 87 12.36 18.39 -9.54
CA GLY A 87 13.30 19.16 -10.37
C GLY A 87 14.26 18.33 -11.23
N GLN A 88 14.51 17.05 -10.90
CA GLN A 88 15.29 16.14 -11.73
C GLN A 88 14.40 15.33 -12.66
N ASN A 89 14.99 14.87 -13.77
CA ASN A 89 14.33 14.05 -14.76
C ASN A 89 14.14 12.57 -14.37
N TYR A 90 14.58 12.14 -13.18
CA TYR A 90 14.47 10.75 -12.72
C TYR A 90 13.04 10.23 -12.73
N TYR A 91 12.07 11.11 -12.50
CA TYR A 91 10.65 10.76 -12.41
C TYR A 91 9.80 11.38 -13.53
N ASP A 92 10.43 11.87 -14.61
CA ASP A 92 9.74 12.48 -15.75
C ASP A 92 8.69 11.55 -16.35
N GLU A 93 8.95 10.24 -16.37
CA GLU A 93 8.01 9.26 -16.88
C GLU A 93 6.69 9.21 -16.09
N PHE A 94 6.75 9.33 -14.76
CA PHE A 94 5.57 9.44 -13.91
C PHE A 94 4.94 10.83 -14.05
N MET A 95 5.76 11.88 -13.97
CA MET A 95 5.32 13.27 -14.05
C MET A 95 4.61 13.59 -15.38
N ASN A 96 5.05 13.01 -16.49
CA ASN A 96 4.47 13.21 -17.82
C ASN A 96 3.47 12.14 -18.24
N ASN A 97 3.10 11.20 -17.35
CA ASN A 97 2.22 10.08 -17.68
C ASN A 97 2.68 9.32 -18.93
N SER A 98 3.98 9.07 -19.02
CA SER A 98 4.65 8.38 -20.12
C SER A 98 5.51 7.23 -19.58
N ILE A 99 4.98 6.51 -18.59
CA ILE A 99 5.69 5.42 -17.91
C ILE A 99 6.03 4.32 -18.90
N SER A 100 7.31 4.00 -19.02
CA SER A 100 7.78 2.87 -19.82
C SER A 100 7.51 1.55 -19.10
N PRO A 101 7.10 0.47 -19.79
CA PRO A 101 7.08 -0.87 -19.20
C PRO A 101 8.45 -1.31 -18.62
N ALA A 102 9.56 -0.73 -19.09
CA ALA A 102 10.90 -1.02 -18.59
C ALA A 102 11.34 -0.12 -17.42
N ASN A 103 10.47 0.77 -16.94
CA ASN A 103 10.77 1.69 -15.84
C ASN A 103 11.13 0.93 -14.56
N TYR A 104 12.21 1.35 -13.89
CA TYR A 104 12.74 0.69 -12.70
C TYR A 104 11.76 0.76 -11.51
N ASP A 105 11.23 1.95 -11.21
CA ASP A 105 10.31 2.13 -10.09
C ASP A 105 8.99 1.39 -10.33
N LEU A 106 8.48 1.36 -11.56
CA LEU A 106 7.30 0.57 -11.94
C LEU A 106 7.50 -0.92 -11.61
N GLY A 107 8.63 -1.50 -12.03
CA GLY A 107 8.98 -2.89 -11.71
C GLY A 107 9.15 -3.13 -10.22
N GLY A 108 9.71 -2.15 -9.50
CA GLY A 108 9.85 -2.15 -8.04
C GLY A 108 8.50 -2.19 -7.31
N ILE A 109 7.53 -1.37 -7.74
CA ILE A 109 6.17 -1.33 -7.20
C ILE A 109 5.50 -2.71 -7.34
N TRP A 110 5.50 -3.26 -8.55
CA TRP A 110 4.92 -4.57 -8.83
C TRP A 110 5.55 -5.66 -7.97
N SER A 111 6.88 -5.72 -7.97
CA SER A 111 7.65 -6.75 -7.27
C SER A 111 7.43 -6.68 -5.75
N LEU A 112 7.46 -5.47 -5.17
CA LEU A 112 7.25 -5.29 -3.73
C LEU A 112 5.88 -5.82 -3.30
N PHE A 113 4.81 -5.45 -4.01
CA PHE A 113 3.47 -5.91 -3.66
C PHE A 113 3.33 -7.42 -3.74
N TYR A 114 3.81 -8.07 -4.80
CA TYR A 114 3.74 -9.53 -4.90
C TYR A 114 4.65 -10.26 -3.90
N GLN A 115 5.78 -9.67 -3.50
CA GLN A 115 6.63 -10.22 -2.45
C GLN A 115 5.95 -10.16 -1.07
N ILE A 116 5.24 -9.07 -0.76
CA ILE A 116 4.42 -8.97 0.47
C ILE A 116 3.29 -10.00 0.42
N ILE A 117 2.60 -10.13 -0.72
CA ILE A 117 1.55 -11.15 -0.93
C ILE A 117 2.10 -12.57 -0.73
N TYR A 118 3.30 -12.87 -1.24
CA TYR A 118 3.93 -14.17 -1.06
C TYR A 118 4.18 -14.48 0.42
N GLN A 119 4.72 -13.53 1.19
CA GLN A 119 4.92 -13.70 2.63
C GLN A 119 3.58 -13.86 3.38
N ALA A 120 2.58 -13.05 3.04
CA ALA A 120 1.24 -13.17 3.60
C ALA A 120 0.61 -14.54 3.33
N ASN A 121 0.70 -15.05 2.09
CA ASN A 121 0.25 -16.39 1.73
C ASN A 121 0.98 -17.49 2.53
N GLY A 122 2.28 -17.32 2.75
CA GLY A 122 3.07 -18.23 3.60
C GLY A 122 2.56 -18.28 5.04
N ILE A 123 2.25 -17.13 5.64
CA ILE A 123 1.68 -17.06 7.00
C ILE A 123 0.28 -17.69 7.02
N ILE A 124 -0.59 -17.33 6.09
CA ILE A 124 -1.98 -17.84 6.01
C ILE A 124 -2.00 -19.37 5.92
N THR A 125 -1.09 -19.95 5.14
CA THR A 125 -1.06 -21.40 4.90
C THR A 125 -0.37 -22.19 6.02
N LYS A 126 0.64 -21.63 6.68
CA LYS A 126 1.49 -22.38 7.62
C LYS A 126 1.17 -22.16 9.09
N VAL A 127 0.67 -20.98 9.49
CA VAL A 127 0.28 -20.70 10.88
C VAL A 127 -0.73 -21.70 11.46
N PRO A 128 -1.73 -22.22 10.71
CA PRO A 128 -2.67 -23.20 11.26
C PRO A 128 -1.98 -24.43 11.89
N GLY A 129 -0.88 -24.89 11.29
CA GLY A 129 -0.09 -26.03 11.76
C GLY A 129 0.98 -25.71 12.81
N SER A 130 1.15 -24.44 13.18
CA SER A 130 2.16 -24.02 14.16
C SER A 130 1.75 -24.32 15.62
N PRO A 131 2.67 -24.37 16.59
CA PRO A 131 2.36 -24.57 18.01
C PRO A 131 1.95 -23.28 18.73
N VAL A 132 1.38 -22.30 18.02
CA VAL A 132 0.84 -21.06 18.58
C VAL A 132 -0.57 -21.28 19.16
N ALA A 133 -0.95 -20.53 20.19
CA ALA A 133 -2.32 -20.56 20.73
C ALA A 133 -3.36 -20.15 19.68
N ASP A 134 -4.57 -20.74 19.72
CA ASP A 134 -5.56 -20.58 18.66
C ASP A 134 -6.01 -19.12 18.43
N ASN A 135 -6.13 -18.33 19.50
CA ASN A 135 -6.44 -16.91 19.39
C ASN A 135 -5.35 -16.13 18.63
N LEU A 136 -4.07 -16.44 18.90
CA LEU A 136 -2.94 -15.83 18.22
C LEU A 136 -2.81 -16.34 16.78
N LYS A 137 -3.13 -17.61 16.49
CA LYS A 137 -3.22 -18.11 15.12
C LYS A 137 -4.23 -17.33 14.31
N ALA A 138 -5.45 -17.16 14.85
CA ALA A 138 -6.51 -16.39 14.20
C ALA A 138 -6.06 -14.95 13.92
N GLN A 139 -5.44 -14.29 14.92
CA GLN A 139 -4.88 -12.96 14.76
C GLN A 139 -3.80 -12.91 13.67
N TYR A 140 -2.80 -13.77 13.69
CA TYR A 140 -1.69 -13.74 12.73
C TYR A 140 -2.14 -13.99 11.30
N ILE A 141 -3.10 -14.91 11.09
CA ILE A 141 -3.72 -15.14 9.79
C ILE A 141 -4.49 -13.91 9.33
N ALA A 142 -5.24 -13.28 10.23
CA ALA A 142 -6.00 -12.08 9.94
C ALA A 142 -5.10 -10.89 9.58
N GLU A 143 -4.00 -10.68 10.30
CA GLU A 143 -3.00 -9.66 9.97
C GLU A 143 -2.42 -9.90 8.56
N ALA A 144 -2.07 -11.14 8.21
CA ALA A 144 -1.59 -11.49 6.87
C ALA A 144 -2.65 -11.27 5.78
N LYS A 145 -3.92 -11.58 6.04
CA LYS A 145 -5.04 -11.28 5.12
C LYS A 145 -5.19 -9.78 4.88
N VAL A 146 -5.01 -8.94 5.89
CA VAL A 146 -5.01 -7.47 5.71
C VAL A 146 -3.92 -7.04 4.73
N PHE A 147 -2.67 -7.51 4.89
CA PHE A 147 -1.59 -7.19 3.95
C PHE A 147 -1.87 -7.70 2.53
N ARG A 148 -2.36 -8.94 2.40
CA ARG A 148 -2.69 -9.50 1.08
C ARG A 148 -3.77 -8.67 0.39
N ALA A 149 -4.84 -8.31 1.11
CA ALA A 149 -5.91 -7.47 0.60
C ALA A 149 -5.40 -6.06 0.25
N PHE A 150 -4.60 -5.45 1.12
CA PHE A 150 -3.98 -4.14 0.92
C PHE A 150 -3.15 -4.11 -0.38
N CYS A 151 -2.25 -5.07 -0.58
CA CYS A 151 -1.40 -5.12 -1.77
C CYS A 151 -2.21 -5.34 -3.06
N HIS A 152 -3.18 -6.26 -3.04
CA HIS A 152 -4.05 -6.46 -4.21
C HIS A 152 -4.89 -5.22 -4.51
N LEU A 153 -5.34 -4.47 -3.49
CA LEU A 153 -6.13 -3.24 -3.68
C LEU A 153 -5.34 -2.20 -4.48
N TYR A 154 -4.07 -1.96 -4.15
CA TYR A 154 -3.25 -0.99 -4.87
C TYR A 154 -2.79 -1.51 -6.23
N LEU A 155 -2.39 -2.79 -6.34
CA LEU A 155 -2.10 -3.41 -7.64
C LEU A 155 -3.29 -3.26 -8.61
N MET A 156 -4.50 -3.59 -8.16
CA MET A 156 -5.72 -3.43 -8.93
C MET A 156 -6.02 -1.97 -9.27
N SER A 157 -5.73 -1.04 -8.34
CA SER A 157 -6.00 0.39 -8.54
C SER A 157 -5.07 1.01 -9.57
N TYR A 158 -3.81 0.56 -9.67
CA TYR A 158 -2.84 1.11 -10.61
C TYR A 158 -2.82 0.40 -11.96
N PHE A 159 -2.93 -0.93 -11.96
CA PHE A 159 -2.73 -1.75 -13.17
C PHE A 159 -4.04 -2.31 -13.75
N GLY A 160 -5.18 -2.09 -13.09
CA GLY A 160 -6.47 -2.65 -13.51
C GLY A 160 -6.56 -4.14 -13.19
N ASP A 161 -6.76 -4.97 -14.21
CA ASP A 161 -6.78 -6.42 -14.03
C ASP A 161 -5.38 -6.92 -13.66
N VAL A 162 -5.26 -7.79 -12.66
CA VAL A 162 -3.96 -8.28 -12.14
C VAL A 162 -4.06 -9.74 -11.72
N PRO A 163 -2.95 -10.50 -11.71
CA PRO A 163 -2.93 -11.83 -11.11
C PRO A 163 -3.43 -11.84 -9.66
N LEU A 164 -4.48 -12.61 -9.38
CA LEU A 164 -4.97 -12.83 -8.02
C LEU A 164 -4.17 -13.97 -7.36
N ILE A 165 -3.12 -13.62 -6.62
CA ILE A 165 -2.18 -14.59 -6.05
C ILE A 165 -2.57 -14.93 -4.60
N MET A 166 -3.13 -16.12 -4.40
CA MET A 166 -3.60 -16.60 -3.08
C MET A 166 -2.81 -17.81 -2.54
N THR A 167 -1.72 -18.20 -3.20
CA THR A 167 -0.87 -19.35 -2.86
C THR A 167 0.62 -18.98 -2.93
N THR A 168 1.47 -19.82 -2.35
CA THR A 168 2.94 -19.77 -2.48
C THR A 168 3.49 -20.76 -3.50
N ASP A 169 2.62 -21.55 -4.15
CA ASP A 169 3.04 -22.53 -5.16
C ASP A 169 3.50 -21.84 -6.45
N VAL A 170 4.83 -21.80 -6.63
CA VAL A 170 5.47 -21.14 -7.78
C VAL A 170 5.07 -21.74 -9.13
N THR A 171 4.64 -23.00 -9.17
CA THR A 171 4.16 -23.63 -10.41
C THR A 171 2.83 -23.05 -10.87
N VAL A 172 2.05 -22.52 -9.93
CA VAL A 172 0.80 -21.79 -10.17
C VAL A 172 1.09 -20.30 -10.38
N THR A 173 1.82 -19.66 -9.46
CA THR A 173 1.99 -18.20 -9.49
C THR A 173 2.78 -17.71 -10.71
N ALA A 174 3.78 -18.46 -11.18
CA ALA A 174 4.60 -18.07 -12.33
C ALA A 174 3.83 -18.02 -13.66
N LYS A 175 2.62 -18.61 -13.72
CA LYS A 175 1.77 -18.67 -14.92
C LYS A 175 0.39 -18.09 -14.68
N ALA A 176 0.20 -17.35 -13.58
CA ALA A 176 -1.09 -16.82 -13.21
C ALA A 176 -1.54 -15.77 -14.24
N PRO A 177 -2.73 -15.92 -14.86
CA PRO A 177 -3.28 -14.92 -15.75
C PRO A 177 -3.77 -13.71 -14.94
N ARG A 178 -4.03 -12.61 -15.65
CA ARG A 178 -4.72 -11.45 -15.06
C ARG A 178 -6.14 -11.85 -14.69
N THR A 179 -6.57 -11.45 -13.51
CA THR A 179 -7.94 -11.63 -12.99
C THR A 179 -8.69 -10.30 -13.11
N PRO A 180 -9.95 -10.29 -13.56
CA PRO A 180 -10.74 -9.06 -13.67
C PRO A 180 -10.76 -8.27 -12.36
N LYS A 181 -10.68 -6.94 -12.47
CA LYS A 181 -10.71 -6.00 -11.33
C LYS A 181 -11.84 -6.29 -10.34
N ALA A 182 -13.03 -6.61 -10.85
CA ALA A 182 -14.19 -6.93 -10.00
C ALA A 182 -13.96 -8.18 -9.13
N ASP A 183 -13.34 -9.21 -9.68
CA ASP A 183 -13.06 -10.47 -8.96
C ASP A 183 -11.92 -10.31 -7.96
N VAL A 184 -10.89 -9.53 -8.32
CA VAL A 184 -9.82 -9.14 -7.38
C VAL A 184 -10.43 -8.37 -6.19
N LEU A 185 -11.35 -7.44 -6.47
CA LEU A 185 -12.03 -6.66 -5.42
C LEU A 185 -12.91 -7.52 -4.51
N ASN A 186 -13.59 -8.52 -5.07
CA ASN A 186 -14.36 -9.49 -4.28
C ASN A 186 -13.45 -10.28 -3.32
N ALA A 187 -12.28 -10.71 -3.79
CA ALA A 187 -11.30 -11.41 -2.95
C ALA A 187 -10.72 -10.52 -1.84
N ILE A 188 -10.42 -9.25 -2.15
CA ILE A 188 -9.99 -8.23 -1.17
C ILE A 188 -11.04 -8.09 -0.05
N ILE A 189 -12.31 -7.93 -0.43
CA ILE A 189 -13.41 -7.78 0.55
C ILE A 189 -13.56 -9.05 1.40
N ALA A 190 -13.43 -10.24 0.82
CA ALA A 190 -13.48 -11.50 1.56
C ALA A 190 -12.36 -11.59 2.61
N ASP A 191 -11.12 -11.30 2.23
CA ASP A 191 -9.97 -11.31 3.15
C ASP A 191 -10.16 -10.30 4.29
N LEU A 192 -10.63 -9.10 3.99
CA LEU A 192 -10.82 -8.06 5.00
C LEU A 192 -12.00 -8.35 5.93
N LYS A 193 -13.09 -8.96 5.46
CA LYS A 193 -14.21 -9.40 6.32
C LYS A 193 -13.76 -10.47 7.30
N ASP A 194 -13.02 -11.46 6.81
CA ASP A 194 -12.43 -12.49 7.67
C ASP A 194 -11.48 -11.88 8.70
N ALA A 195 -10.66 -10.91 8.28
CA ALA A 195 -9.72 -10.25 9.18
C ALA A 195 -10.43 -9.39 10.24
N GLU A 196 -11.43 -8.60 9.87
CA GLU A 196 -12.23 -7.78 10.78
C GLU A 196 -12.88 -8.62 11.89
N ALA A 197 -13.33 -9.84 11.56
CA ALA A 197 -13.95 -10.75 12.52
C ALA A 197 -12.97 -11.35 13.53
N ALA A 198 -11.68 -11.46 13.18
CA ALA A 198 -10.67 -12.15 13.97
C ALA A 198 -9.66 -11.22 14.66
N LEU A 199 -9.49 -9.98 14.19
CA LEU A 199 -8.53 -9.03 14.76
C LEU A 199 -9.01 -8.44 16.09
N PRO A 200 -8.09 -8.19 17.04
CA PRO A 200 -8.42 -7.59 18.32
C PRO A 200 -8.75 -6.09 18.21
N THR A 201 -9.42 -5.55 19.22
CA THR A 201 -9.75 -4.11 19.35
C THR A 201 -8.85 -3.35 20.32
N ASN A 202 -8.07 -4.05 21.17
CA ASN A 202 -7.38 -3.48 22.32
C ASN A 202 -6.03 -2.79 22.02
N THR A 203 -5.49 -2.93 20.81
CA THR A 203 -4.23 -2.29 20.41
C THR A 203 -4.47 -1.33 19.25
N VAL A 204 -4.48 -0.03 19.55
CA VAL A 204 -4.65 1.05 18.57
C VAL A 204 -3.36 1.88 18.52
N ARG A 205 -2.94 2.31 17.31
CA ARG A 205 -1.76 3.18 17.10
C ARG A 205 -0.39 2.59 17.52
N ASN A 206 -0.21 1.27 17.45
CA ASN A 206 1.08 0.61 17.70
C ASN A 206 1.75 0.06 16.43
N GLY A 207 1.26 0.42 15.23
CA GLY A 207 1.74 -0.06 13.95
C GLY A 207 1.20 -1.41 13.48
N ARG A 208 0.57 -2.20 14.35
CA ARG A 208 -0.03 -3.50 13.96
C ARG A 208 -1.44 -3.34 13.40
N CYS A 209 -1.82 -4.27 12.53
CA CYS A 209 -3.20 -4.39 12.10
C CYS A 209 -4.10 -4.78 13.28
N ASN A 210 -5.24 -4.12 13.40
CA ASN A 210 -6.29 -4.40 14.37
C ASN A 210 -7.65 -4.39 13.65
N LYS A 211 -8.75 -4.63 14.38
CA LYS A 211 -10.09 -4.65 13.79
C LYS A 211 -10.39 -3.36 13.01
N TRP A 212 -10.01 -2.21 13.55
CA TRP A 212 -10.28 -0.90 12.96
C TRP A 212 -9.54 -0.67 11.64
N VAL A 213 -8.31 -1.19 11.51
CA VAL A 213 -7.57 -1.19 10.23
C VAL A 213 -8.34 -1.97 9.16
N ALA A 214 -8.82 -3.17 9.50
CA ALA A 214 -9.62 -3.98 8.57
C ALA A 214 -10.96 -3.29 8.22
N THR A 215 -11.65 -2.70 9.21
CA THR A 215 -12.89 -1.95 9.00
C THR A 215 -12.68 -0.74 8.07
N ALA A 216 -11.59 0.02 8.25
CA ALA A 216 -11.29 1.19 7.41
C ALA A 216 -10.96 0.81 5.97
N LEU A 217 -10.18 -0.26 5.78
CA LEU A 217 -9.90 -0.80 4.44
C LEU A 217 -11.15 -1.40 3.79
N LEU A 218 -12.06 -2.02 4.56
CA LEU A 218 -13.35 -2.47 4.04
C LEU A 218 -14.18 -1.30 3.52
N ALA A 219 -14.27 -0.20 4.27
CA ALA A 219 -14.99 0.99 3.83
C ALA A 219 -14.47 1.49 2.46
N ARG A 220 -13.14 1.54 2.30
CA ARG A 220 -12.50 1.89 1.03
C ARG A 220 -12.77 0.88 -0.08
N ALA A 221 -12.63 -0.42 0.20
CA ALA A 221 -12.88 -1.47 -0.79
C ALA A 221 -14.34 -1.46 -1.27
N TYR A 222 -15.30 -1.28 -0.35
CA TYR A 222 -16.71 -1.15 -0.69
C TYR A 222 -17.01 0.12 -1.49
N LEU A 223 -16.35 1.25 -1.19
CA LEU A 223 -16.44 2.45 -2.00
C LEU A 223 -15.98 2.18 -3.45
N TYR A 224 -14.86 1.47 -3.61
CA TYR A 224 -14.34 1.12 -4.94
C TYR A 224 -15.23 0.11 -5.67
N GLN A 225 -15.92 -0.75 -4.92
CA GLN A 225 -16.91 -1.70 -5.45
C GLN A 225 -18.23 -1.01 -5.82
N LYS A 226 -18.41 0.26 -5.42
CA LYS A 226 -19.69 0.98 -5.49
C LYS A 226 -20.78 0.35 -4.62
N SER A 227 -20.40 -0.38 -3.57
CA SER A 227 -21.32 -0.82 -2.52
C SER A 227 -21.48 0.30 -1.49
N TRP A 228 -22.30 1.29 -1.83
CA TRP A 228 -22.41 2.53 -1.06
C TRP A 228 -22.90 2.29 0.36
N ALA A 229 -23.93 1.46 0.54
CA ALA A 229 -24.48 1.15 1.86
C ALA A 229 -23.45 0.46 2.77
N ASP A 230 -22.66 -0.47 2.22
CA ASP A 230 -21.61 -1.16 2.99
C ASP A 230 -20.45 -0.21 3.33
N ALA A 231 -20.05 0.65 2.38
CA ALA A 231 -19.02 1.66 2.61
C ALA A 231 -19.44 2.64 3.73
N GLU A 232 -20.68 3.13 3.68
CA GLU A 232 -21.26 3.97 4.73
C GLU A 232 -21.30 3.25 6.08
N ALA A 233 -21.74 2.00 6.11
CA ALA A 233 -21.83 1.22 7.35
C ALA A 233 -20.46 1.06 8.01
N LYS A 234 -19.41 0.72 7.24
CA LYS A 234 -18.06 0.54 7.76
C LYS A 234 -17.42 1.84 8.23
N ALA A 235 -17.53 2.91 7.44
CA ALA A 235 -17.05 4.23 7.86
C ALA A 235 -17.78 4.75 9.11
N SER A 236 -19.09 4.48 9.23
CA SER A 236 -19.90 4.91 10.39
C SER A 236 -19.47 4.25 11.69
N VAL A 237 -19.03 2.99 11.65
CA VAL A 237 -18.50 2.30 12.85
C VAL A 237 -17.31 3.06 13.43
N LEU A 238 -16.36 3.48 12.59
CA LEU A 238 -15.16 4.20 13.01
C LEU A 238 -15.48 5.62 13.50
N ILE A 239 -16.39 6.31 12.81
CA ILE A 239 -16.80 7.68 13.15
C ILE A 239 -17.60 7.74 14.47
N ALA A 240 -18.39 6.70 14.76
CA ALA A 240 -19.17 6.63 16.00
C ALA A 240 -18.31 6.35 17.24
N ASP A 241 -17.14 5.71 17.08
CA ASP A 241 -16.23 5.41 18.18
C ASP A 241 -15.37 6.63 18.57
N SER A 242 -16.04 7.65 19.10
CA SER A 242 -15.42 8.91 19.54
C SER A 242 -14.47 8.76 20.74
N ALA A 243 -14.50 7.60 21.41
CA ALA A 243 -13.55 7.28 22.47
C ALA A 243 -12.17 6.98 21.88
N GLU A 244 -12.11 6.27 20.75
CA GLU A 244 -10.85 5.92 20.11
C GLU A 244 -10.42 6.83 18.97
N PHE A 245 -11.37 7.36 18.20
CA PHE A 245 -11.09 8.17 17.02
C PHE A 245 -11.79 9.52 17.06
N ARG A 246 -11.05 10.60 16.78
CA ARG A 246 -11.63 11.93 16.63
C ARG A 246 -10.85 12.75 15.63
N LEU A 247 -11.54 13.64 14.91
CA LEU A 247 -10.88 14.70 14.14
C LEU A 247 -10.09 15.58 15.10
N VAL A 248 -8.78 15.69 14.89
CA VAL A 248 -7.88 16.48 15.73
C VAL A 248 -8.09 17.94 15.35
N LYS A 249 -8.43 18.77 16.36
CA LYS A 249 -8.73 20.20 16.16
C LYS A 249 -7.50 20.99 15.74
N ASP A 250 -6.35 20.71 16.35
CA ASP A 250 -5.08 21.30 15.92
C ASP A 250 -4.55 20.54 14.70
N LEU A 251 -4.54 21.20 13.56
CA LEU A 251 -4.07 20.65 12.30
C LEU A 251 -2.60 20.21 12.35
N ASN A 252 -1.78 20.83 13.19
CA ASN A 252 -0.38 20.42 13.38
C ASN A 252 -0.25 19.11 14.17
N GLY A 253 -1.29 18.74 14.93
CA GLY A 253 -1.31 17.51 15.72
C GLY A 253 -1.75 16.26 14.95
N VAL A 254 -2.20 16.40 13.70
CA VAL A 254 -2.81 15.30 12.93
C VAL A 254 -1.81 14.17 12.63
N PHE A 255 -0.57 14.51 12.28
CA PHE A 255 0.46 13.56 11.85
C PHE A 255 1.46 13.17 12.96
N LEU A 256 1.26 13.69 14.18
CA LEU A 256 2.06 13.32 15.34
C LEU A 256 1.78 11.87 15.76
N ARG A 257 2.78 11.24 16.37
CA ARG A 257 2.68 9.90 16.95
C ARG A 257 1.55 9.85 17.98
N GLY A 258 0.66 8.88 17.83
CA GLY A 258 -0.47 8.70 18.74
C GLY A 258 -1.66 9.63 18.49
N SER A 259 -1.67 10.35 17.35
CA SER A 259 -2.81 11.14 16.88
C SER A 259 -4.11 10.35 16.95
N MET A 260 -5.17 10.93 17.50
CA MET A 260 -6.47 10.27 17.57
C MET A 260 -7.22 10.24 16.23
N GLU A 261 -6.66 10.86 15.18
CA GLU A 261 -7.12 10.59 13.81
C GLU A 261 -6.55 9.29 13.26
N ALA A 262 -5.44 8.77 13.80
CA ALA A 262 -4.77 7.60 13.27
C ALA A 262 -5.56 6.31 13.50
N ILE A 263 -5.87 5.62 12.40
CA ILE A 263 -6.40 4.25 12.39
C ILE A 263 -5.24 3.27 12.18
N TRP A 264 -4.37 3.55 11.22
CA TRP A 264 -3.12 2.83 11.01
C TRP A 264 -1.97 3.80 10.81
N GLN A 265 -1.02 3.77 11.74
CA GLN A 265 0.14 4.66 11.77
C GLN A 265 1.38 3.81 12.08
N ILE A 266 2.40 3.92 11.23
CA ILE A 266 3.62 3.11 11.27
C ILE A 266 4.70 3.85 12.06
N ASN A 267 5.20 3.17 13.08
CA ASN A 267 6.15 3.73 14.02
C ASN A 267 7.54 3.93 13.41
N THR A 268 8.15 5.09 13.67
CA THR A 268 9.48 5.48 13.20
C THR A 268 10.60 5.26 14.23
N THR A 269 10.33 4.58 15.35
CA THR A 269 11.33 4.29 16.40
C THR A 269 12.28 3.18 15.97
N GLY A 270 13.58 3.37 16.20
CA GLY A 270 14.58 2.31 16.03
C GLY A 270 14.87 1.92 14.58
N VAL A 271 14.41 2.72 13.62
CA VAL A 271 14.80 2.64 12.20
C VAL A 271 15.83 3.73 11.86
N THR A 272 16.39 3.70 10.64
CA THR A 272 17.38 4.68 10.15
C THR A 272 16.93 6.14 10.40
N ASN A 273 15.62 6.41 10.25
CA ASN A 273 15.00 7.70 10.55
C ASN A 273 14.33 7.67 11.93
N ASN A 274 15.14 7.62 12.98
CA ASN A 274 14.62 7.45 14.35
C ASN A 274 13.75 8.65 14.76
N ASN A 275 12.44 8.40 14.94
CA ASN A 275 11.42 9.37 15.36
C ASN A 275 11.09 10.49 14.34
N TYR A 276 11.33 10.26 13.05
CA TYR A 276 10.86 11.13 11.98
C TYR A 276 10.56 10.32 10.70
N THR A 277 9.80 10.89 9.76
CA THR A 277 9.32 10.16 8.58
C THR A 277 10.23 10.37 7.36
N TYR A 278 10.28 9.38 6.46
CA TYR A 278 10.90 9.58 5.14
C TYR A 278 10.11 10.58 4.28
N ALA A 279 8.80 10.67 4.49
CA ALA A 279 7.95 11.65 3.80
C ALA A 279 8.44 13.09 4.03
N ALA A 280 8.80 13.46 5.26
CA ALA A 280 9.38 14.78 5.54
C ALA A 280 10.66 15.03 4.70
N GLY A 281 11.55 14.04 4.60
CA GLY A 281 12.79 14.16 3.81
C GLY A 281 12.60 14.30 2.29
N VAL A 282 11.40 14.01 1.77
CA VAL A 282 11.08 14.15 0.33
C VAL A 282 10.57 15.54 0.00
N TYR A 283 9.80 16.13 0.91
CA TYR A 283 9.08 17.37 0.67
C TYR A 283 9.71 18.57 1.37
N VAL A 284 10.21 18.42 2.59
CA VAL A 284 10.80 19.52 3.35
C VAL A 284 12.23 19.77 2.82
N PRO A 285 12.51 20.95 2.25
CA PRO A 285 13.82 21.24 1.69
C PRO A 285 14.85 21.37 2.80
N THR A 286 15.78 20.42 2.88
CA THR A 286 16.91 20.44 3.83
C THR A 286 18.19 21.03 3.23
N ASP A 287 18.29 21.03 1.90
CA ASP A 287 19.40 21.60 1.15
C ASP A 287 18.88 22.75 0.28
N ASN A 288 19.44 23.95 0.48
CA ASN A 288 19.00 25.16 -0.20
C ASN A 288 19.89 25.54 -1.41
N THR A 289 20.64 24.58 -1.96
CA THR A 289 21.63 24.84 -3.01
C THR A 289 21.10 24.70 -4.44
N SER A 290 20.05 23.89 -4.69
CA SER A 290 19.53 23.65 -6.04
C SER A 290 18.05 23.25 -6.08
N LEU A 291 17.31 23.84 -7.03
CA LEU A 291 15.93 23.47 -7.33
C LEU A 291 15.79 22.06 -7.91
N SER A 292 16.89 21.43 -8.36
CA SER A 292 16.83 20.10 -8.95
C SER A 292 16.41 19.04 -7.92
N TYR A 293 16.77 19.19 -6.65
CA TYR A 293 16.56 18.17 -5.62
C TYR A 293 15.36 18.44 -4.72
N VAL A 294 14.48 19.37 -5.09
CA VAL A 294 13.30 19.71 -4.28
C VAL A 294 12.03 19.21 -4.94
N THR A 295 11.12 18.68 -4.11
CA THR A 295 9.75 18.41 -4.50
C THR A 295 8.91 19.65 -4.26
N LYS A 296 8.23 20.13 -5.30
CA LYS A 296 7.40 21.33 -5.23
C LYS A 296 5.93 20.93 -5.35
N MET A 297 5.06 21.60 -4.60
CA MET A 297 3.63 21.56 -4.83
C MET A 297 3.31 22.32 -6.12
N ARG A 298 2.47 21.74 -6.96
CA ARG A 298 1.99 22.43 -8.16
C ARG A 298 1.12 23.63 -7.77
N PRO A 299 1.24 24.78 -8.45
CA PRO A 299 0.44 25.97 -8.17
C PRO A 299 -1.07 25.69 -8.15
N GLU A 300 -1.55 24.78 -9.00
CA GLU A 300 -2.95 24.37 -9.10
C GLU A 300 -3.47 23.74 -7.81
N LEU A 301 -2.65 22.92 -7.12
CA LEU A 301 -2.99 22.40 -5.79
C LEU A 301 -2.95 23.51 -4.73
N VAL A 302 -1.96 24.40 -4.76
CA VAL A 302 -1.87 25.53 -3.80
C VAL A 302 -3.05 26.49 -3.93
N ASN A 303 -3.54 26.68 -5.15
CA ASN A 303 -4.70 27.51 -5.48
C ASN A 303 -6.04 26.79 -5.24
N ALA A 304 -6.03 25.48 -5.03
CA ALA A 304 -7.23 24.72 -4.67
C ALA A 304 -7.69 25.01 -3.23
N PHE A 305 -6.80 25.47 -2.35
CA PHE A 305 -7.16 25.87 -1.00
C PHE A 305 -7.96 27.18 -0.99
N GLU A 306 -9.09 27.17 -0.29
CA GLU A 306 -9.93 28.35 -0.10
C GLU A 306 -9.23 29.40 0.78
N SER A 307 -9.63 30.67 0.62
CA SER A 307 -9.15 31.75 1.49
C SER A 307 -9.58 31.47 2.94
N GLY A 308 -8.62 31.51 3.87
CA GLY A 308 -8.84 31.19 5.27
C GLY A 308 -8.77 29.70 5.61
N ASP A 309 -8.43 28.81 4.66
CA ASP A 309 -8.25 27.39 4.95
C ASP A 309 -7.04 27.18 5.87
N GLY A 310 -7.30 26.73 7.11
CA GLY A 310 -6.28 26.47 8.11
C GLY A 310 -5.28 25.39 7.69
N ARG A 311 -5.66 24.49 6.77
CA ARG A 311 -4.77 23.45 6.25
C ARG A 311 -3.69 24.02 5.37
N LYS A 312 -3.99 25.07 4.59
CA LYS A 312 -2.97 25.78 3.82
C LYS A 312 -1.90 26.33 4.76
N ALA A 313 -2.33 26.98 5.85
CA ALA A 313 -1.41 27.53 6.84
C ALA A 313 -0.63 26.46 7.62
N ALA A 314 -1.24 25.29 7.90
CA ALA A 314 -0.62 24.25 8.72
C ALA A 314 0.24 23.26 7.92
N TRP A 315 -0.16 22.93 6.70
CA TRP A 315 0.35 21.79 5.90
C TRP A 315 1.02 22.20 4.60
N VAL A 316 1.02 23.48 4.22
CA VAL A 316 1.78 23.98 3.07
C VAL A 316 2.92 24.84 3.58
N GLY A 317 4.15 24.42 3.28
CA GLY A 317 5.35 25.19 3.57
C GLY A 317 5.75 26.09 2.40
N GLU A 318 6.57 27.09 2.69
CA GLU A 318 7.19 27.98 1.69
C GLU A 318 8.70 27.93 1.86
N ALA A 319 9.43 27.87 0.74
CA ALA A 319 10.88 27.91 0.71
C ALA A 319 11.37 28.74 -0.48
N ASN A 320 12.63 29.18 -0.41
CA ASN A 320 13.30 29.89 -1.49
C ASN A 320 14.68 29.28 -1.74
N VAL A 321 14.85 28.69 -2.92
CA VAL A 321 16.13 28.15 -3.39
C VAL A 321 16.56 28.97 -4.61
N SER A 322 17.78 29.49 -4.58
CA SER A 322 18.38 30.24 -5.69
C SER A 322 17.51 31.37 -6.24
N GLY A 323 16.76 32.07 -5.36
CA GLY A 323 15.89 33.18 -5.73
C GLY A 323 14.50 32.79 -6.23
N THR A 324 14.22 31.48 -6.39
CA THR A 324 12.89 30.98 -6.75
C THR A 324 12.15 30.51 -5.51
N SER A 325 11.02 31.15 -5.22
CA SER A 325 10.11 30.72 -4.16
C SER A 325 9.18 29.61 -4.66
N PHE A 326 8.90 28.63 -3.80
CA PHE A 326 7.97 27.54 -4.09
C PHE A 326 7.28 27.04 -2.81
N ASN A 327 6.17 26.34 -3.00
CA ASN A 327 5.44 25.66 -1.94
C ASN A 327 5.82 24.17 -1.88
N TYR A 328 5.76 23.59 -0.69
CA TYR A 328 6.01 22.15 -0.48
C TYR A 328 5.02 21.57 0.54
N ASN A 329 4.83 20.24 0.47
CA ASN A 329 4.00 19.52 1.43
C ASN A 329 4.69 19.49 2.80
N ASN A 330 4.05 20.09 3.80
CA ASN A 330 4.57 20.26 5.15
C ASN A 330 3.67 19.55 6.19
N LYS A 331 2.98 18.47 5.80
CA LYS A 331 2.22 17.59 6.72
C LYS A 331 3.14 16.90 7.73
N TYR A 332 4.30 16.46 7.28
CA TYR A 332 5.40 15.97 8.11
C TYR A 332 6.52 17.00 8.10
N LYS A 333 7.00 17.40 9.27
CA LYS A 333 7.88 18.56 9.48
C LYS A 333 9.25 18.15 9.98
N ALA A 334 9.35 17.01 10.66
CA ALA A 334 10.59 16.57 11.27
C ALA A 334 11.51 15.95 10.21
N VAL A 335 12.65 16.60 9.94
CA VAL A 335 13.71 16.08 9.03
C VAL A 335 14.88 15.45 9.78
N THR A 336 14.88 15.56 11.11
CA THR A 336 15.82 14.95 12.04
C THR A 336 15.06 14.50 13.28
N THR A 337 15.71 13.69 14.13
CA THR A 337 15.12 13.22 15.39
C THR A 337 14.73 14.42 16.27
N PRO A 338 13.44 14.60 16.59
CA PRO A 338 13.01 15.69 17.44
C PRO A 338 13.58 15.56 18.86
N ALA A 339 13.97 16.68 19.45
CA ALA A 339 14.43 16.72 20.84
C ALA A 339 13.26 16.55 21.83
N ASP A 340 12.06 17.01 21.45
CA ASP A 340 10.83 16.84 22.22
C ASP A 340 10.06 15.61 21.71
N ALA A 341 9.75 14.69 22.62
CA ALA A 341 8.99 13.49 22.31
C ALA A 341 7.57 13.79 21.78
N SER A 342 7.00 14.97 22.12
CA SER A 342 5.69 15.39 21.63
C SER A 342 5.69 15.81 20.15
N ALA A 343 6.86 16.13 19.59
CA ALA A 343 7.04 16.51 18.19
C ALA A 343 7.38 15.31 17.29
N ILE A 344 7.33 14.08 17.82
CA ILE A 344 7.62 12.88 17.05
C ILE A 344 6.49 12.58 16.06
N GLU A 345 6.86 12.31 14.83
CA GLU A 345 5.96 11.97 13.74
C GLU A 345 6.06 10.49 13.38
N ASP A 346 4.91 9.87 13.11
CA ASP A 346 4.81 8.52 12.59
C ASP A 346 4.01 8.53 11.28
N TYR A 347 4.38 7.66 10.35
CA TYR A 347 3.83 7.68 9.00
C TYR A 347 2.39 7.15 9.00
N MET A 348 1.46 8.00 8.58
CA MET A 348 0.01 7.77 8.58
C MET A 348 -0.42 7.05 7.31
N LEU A 349 -1.01 5.86 7.46
CA LEU A 349 -1.54 5.07 6.34
C LEU A 349 -3.04 5.23 6.19
N LEU A 350 -3.76 5.20 7.32
CA LEU A 350 -5.22 5.29 7.39
C LEU A 350 -5.60 6.22 8.53
N ARG A 351 -6.51 7.14 8.26
CA ARG A 351 -7.01 8.07 9.28
C ARG A 351 -8.49 8.38 9.15
N LEU A 352 -9.05 8.91 10.23
CA LEU A 352 -10.49 9.12 10.37
C LEU A 352 -11.08 10.07 9.32
N ALA A 353 -10.36 11.12 8.92
CA ALA A 353 -10.89 12.08 7.95
C ALA A 353 -11.18 11.45 6.58
N GLU A 354 -10.40 10.44 6.17
CA GLU A 354 -10.71 9.64 4.98
C GLU A 354 -12.06 8.94 5.13
N GLN A 355 -12.37 8.41 6.31
CA GLN A 355 -13.64 7.71 6.57
C GLN A 355 -14.84 8.64 6.50
N TYR A 356 -14.70 9.89 6.97
CA TYR A 356 -15.73 10.92 6.76
C TYR A 356 -15.98 11.15 5.27
N LEU A 357 -14.92 11.25 4.47
CA LEU A 357 -15.04 11.50 3.03
C LEU A 357 -15.55 10.28 2.25
N ILE A 358 -15.20 9.06 2.65
CA ILE A 358 -15.79 7.81 2.14
C ILE A 358 -17.29 7.79 2.42
N ARG A 359 -17.69 8.10 3.66
CA ARG A 359 -19.09 8.12 4.06
C ARG A 359 -19.88 9.22 3.35
N ALA A 360 -19.28 10.40 3.18
CA ALA A 360 -19.89 11.50 2.45
C ALA A 360 -20.21 11.09 1.01
N GLU A 361 -19.24 10.49 0.30
CA GLU A 361 -19.43 10.04 -1.07
C GLU A 361 -20.49 8.95 -1.16
N ALA A 362 -20.42 7.93 -0.29
CA ALA A 362 -21.39 6.85 -0.24
C ALA A 362 -22.82 7.38 0.02
N ARG A 363 -22.98 8.34 0.92
CA ARG A 363 -24.28 8.98 1.20
C ARG A 363 -24.79 9.79 0.03
N ALA A 364 -23.92 10.57 -0.62
CA ALA A 364 -24.29 11.35 -1.79
C ALA A 364 -24.76 10.43 -2.93
N GLN A 365 -24.09 9.30 -3.17
CA GLN A 365 -24.51 8.31 -4.17
C GLN A 365 -25.86 7.65 -3.85
N GLN A 366 -26.20 7.54 -2.56
CA GLN A 366 -27.49 7.03 -2.09
C GLN A 366 -28.60 8.12 -2.00
N GLN A 367 -28.37 9.32 -2.54
CA GLN A 367 -29.27 10.48 -2.41
C GLN A 367 -29.47 11.00 -0.98
N ASN A 368 -28.66 10.55 -0.01
CA ASN A 368 -28.61 11.12 1.33
C ASN A 368 -27.71 12.37 1.34
N LEU A 369 -28.15 13.43 0.65
CA LEU A 369 -27.36 14.65 0.47
C LEU A 369 -27.10 15.38 1.79
N GLN A 370 -28.08 15.44 2.68
CA GLN A 370 -27.92 16.08 3.99
C GLN A 370 -26.86 15.38 4.83
N GLY A 371 -26.84 14.04 4.84
CA GLY A 371 -25.81 13.27 5.53
C GLY A 371 -24.42 13.47 4.91
N ALA A 372 -24.33 13.55 3.58
CA ALA A 372 -23.07 13.84 2.89
C ALA A 372 -22.53 15.23 3.21
N ILE A 373 -23.39 16.25 3.18
CA ILE A 373 -23.07 17.64 3.52
C ILE A 373 -22.62 17.74 4.97
N SER A 374 -23.27 17.03 5.90
CA SER A 374 -22.85 16.98 7.30
C SER A 374 -21.44 16.42 7.47
N ASP A 375 -21.08 15.37 6.72
CA ASP A 375 -19.75 14.77 6.81
C ASP A 375 -18.65 15.69 6.27
N ILE A 376 -18.90 16.34 5.12
CA ILE A 376 -18.00 17.34 4.54
C ILE A 376 -17.84 18.53 5.48
N ASN A 377 -18.94 19.03 6.03
CA ASN A 377 -18.95 20.20 6.91
C ASN A 377 -18.19 19.93 8.22
N ALA A 378 -18.11 18.68 8.69
CA ALA A 378 -17.25 18.33 9.82
C ALA A 378 -15.76 18.56 9.52
N ILE A 379 -15.31 18.21 8.31
CA ILE A 379 -13.93 18.42 7.85
C ILE A 379 -13.66 19.92 7.63
N ARG A 380 -14.58 20.61 6.94
CA ARG A 380 -14.48 22.05 6.65
C ARG A 380 -14.44 22.89 7.92
N ALA A 381 -15.31 22.59 8.88
CA ALA A 381 -15.34 23.29 10.16
C ALA A 381 -14.04 23.11 10.94
N ARG A 382 -13.42 21.93 10.92
CA ARG A 382 -12.10 21.70 11.52
C ARG A 382 -11.03 22.54 10.83
N ALA A 383 -11.10 22.67 9.50
CA ALA A 383 -10.20 23.52 8.72
C ALA A 383 -10.47 25.04 8.86
N GLY A 384 -11.48 25.45 9.63
CA GLY A 384 -11.85 26.85 9.81
C GLY A 384 -12.68 27.45 8.67
N LEU A 385 -13.18 26.60 7.76
CA LEU A 385 -13.98 27.00 6.61
C LEU A 385 -15.48 26.98 6.91
N ALA A 386 -16.22 27.81 6.16
CA ALA A 386 -17.67 27.75 6.15
C ALA A 386 -18.16 26.44 5.51
N GLY A 387 -19.23 25.87 6.06
CA GLY A 387 -19.87 24.70 5.48
C GLY A 387 -20.52 24.99 4.12
N ILE A 388 -20.69 23.94 3.31
CA ILE A 388 -21.46 24.02 2.07
C ILE A 388 -22.97 24.01 2.37
N SER A 389 -23.77 24.59 1.47
CA SER A 389 -25.22 24.78 1.64
C SER A 389 -26.01 23.47 1.49
N ASP A 390 -27.10 23.35 2.25
CA ASP A 390 -28.02 22.19 2.24
C ASP A 390 -28.82 22.06 0.92
N ASN A 391 -28.95 23.13 0.13
CA ASN A 391 -29.76 23.16 -1.10
C ASN A 391 -28.93 22.84 -2.37
N THR A 392 -27.92 21.99 -2.25
CA THR A 392 -26.95 21.68 -3.30
C THR A 392 -27.37 20.42 -4.08
N ALA A 393 -27.28 20.43 -5.42
CA ALA A 393 -27.60 19.25 -6.22
C ALA A 393 -26.58 18.12 -5.99
N GLN A 394 -26.98 16.85 -6.18
CA GLN A 394 -26.09 15.70 -5.95
C GLN A 394 -24.74 15.83 -6.66
N LYS A 395 -24.75 16.25 -7.93
CA LYS A 395 -23.53 16.45 -8.71
C LYS A 395 -22.58 17.46 -8.06
N ASP A 396 -23.13 18.56 -7.56
CA ASP A 396 -22.37 19.62 -6.92
C ASP A 396 -21.83 19.16 -5.55
N VAL A 397 -22.60 18.35 -4.80
CA VAL A 397 -22.11 17.70 -3.57
C VAL A 397 -20.96 16.75 -3.89
N LEU A 398 -21.05 15.92 -4.94
CA LEU A 398 -19.97 15.02 -5.33
C LEU A 398 -18.70 15.77 -5.76
N LEU A 399 -18.83 16.90 -6.48
CA LEU A 399 -17.70 17.76 -6.82
C LEU A 399 -17.09 18.44 -5.58
N ALA A 400 -17.93 18.86 -4.63
CA ALA A 400 -17.44 19.38 -3.35
C ALA A 400 -16.68 18.31 -2.56
N ILE A 401 -17.14 17.05 -2.59
CA ILE A 401 -16.42 15.93 -1.97
C ILE A 401 -15.09 15.70 -2.67
N GLU A 402 -15.04 15.69 -4.00
CA GLU A 402 -13.79 15.54 -4.75
C GLU A 402 -12.79 16.65 -4.39
N GLN A 403 -13.25 17.90 -4.34
CA GLN A 403 -12.44 19.04 -3.96
C GLN A 403 -11.94 18.92 -2.51
N GLU A 404 -12.83 18.58 -1.57
CA GLU A 404 -12.46 18.40 -0.16
C GLU A 404 -11.44 17.26 0.01
N ARG A 405 -11.60 16.16 -0.73
CA ARG A 405 -10.63 15.06 -0.77
C ARG A 405 -9.27 15.53 -1.30
N ARG A 406 -9.23 16.37 -2.34
CA ARG A 406 -7.98 16.92 -2.91
C ARG A 406 -7.20 17.72 -1.86
N VAL A 407 -7.83 18.66 -1.16
CA VAL A 407 -7.13 19.53 -0.18
C VAL A 407 -6.92 18.87 1.18
N GLU A 408 -7.71 17.86 1.54
CA GLU A 408 -7.56 17.13 2.79
C GLU A 408 -6.49 16.04 2.68
N LEU A 409 -6.49 15.25 1.60
CA LEU A 409 -5.72 14.00 1.46
C LEU A 409 -4.50 14.10 0.52
N PHE A 410 -4.08 15.32 0.13
CA PHE A 410 -2.93 15.45 -0.77
C PHE A 410 -1.65 14.82 -0.21
N GLY A 411 -0.90 14.12 -1.06
CA GLY A 411 0.31 13.41 -0.65
C GLY A 411 0.09 12.34 0.43
N GLU A 412 -1.09 11.71 0.46
CA GLU A 412 -1.42 10.62 1.37
C GLU A 412 -2.01 9.40 0.63
N GLY A 413 -1.97 8.24 1.31
CA GLY A 413 -2.67 7.02 0.92
C GLY A 413 -2.20 6.38 -0.37
N TYR A 414 -0.93 6.61 -0.73
CA TYR A 414 -0.28 6.13 -1.95
C TYR A 414 -1.04 6.58 -3.21
N GLY A 415 -1.46 7.84 -3.26
CA GLY A 415 -2.10 8.40 -4.45
C GLY A 415 -3.62 8.40 -4.39
N HIS A 416 -4.22 8.81 -3.28
CA HIS A 416 -5.65 9.04 -3.20
C HIS A 416 -6.17 9.86 -4.39
N ARG A 417 -5.49 10.97 -4.73
CA ARG A 417 -5.87 11.83 -5.86
C ARG A 417 -5.93 11.07 -7.18
N TRP A 418 -4.87 10.31 -7.53
CA TRP A 418 -4.84 9.51 -8.75
C TRP A 418 -5.95 8.46 -8.79
N ILE A 419 -6.09 7.68 -7.71
CA ILE A 419 -7.06 6.59 -7.64
C ILE A 419 -8.49 7.13 -7.70
N ASP A 420 -8.76 8.27 -7.03
CA ASP A 420 -10.06 8.94 -7.05
C ASP A 420 -10.43 9.41 -8.46
N LEU A 421 -9.49 10.03 -9.17
CA LEU A 421 -9.71 10.46 -10.56
C LEU A 421 -10.02 9.28 -11.49
N VAL A 422 -9.27 8.17 -11.36
CA VAL A 422 -9.47 6.99 -12.21
C VAL A 422 -10.80 6.29 -11.88
N ARG A 423 -11.11 6.05 -10.60
CA ARG A 423 -12.32 5.30 -10.21
C ARG A 423 -13.62 6.06 -10.49
N THR A 424 -13.57 7.39 -10.48
CA THR A 424 -14.73 8.26 -10.77
C THR A 424 -14.88 8.58 -12.25
N GLY A 425 -13.89 8.22 -13.09
CA GLY A 425 -13.87 8.54 -14.52
C GLY A 425 -13.55 10.01 -14.82
N ARG A 426 -13.02 10.74 -13.82
CA ARG A 426 -12.65 12.16 -13.91
C ARG A 426 -11.24 12.39 -14.46
N VAL A 427 -10.42 11.34 -14.51
CA VAL A 427 -8.99 11.43 -14.85
C VAL A 427 -8.73 12.12 -16.18
N ASP A 428 -9.48 11.82 -17.24
CA ASP A 428 -9.26 12.45 -18.54
C ASP A 428 -9.56 13.94 -18.55
N GLU A 429 -10.67 14.34 -17.92
CA GLU A 429 -11.08 15.76 -17.85
C GLU A 429 -10.07 16.59 -17.06
N VAL A 430 -9.60 16.07 -15.93
CA VAL A 430 -8.67 16.78 -15.05
C VAL A 430 -7.26 16.77 -15.63
N MET A 431 -6.73 15.61 -15.99
CA MET A 431 -5.32 15.49 -16.42
C MET A 431 -5.07 16.17 -17.77
N MET A 432 -6.06 16.24 -18.65
CA MET A 432 -5.94 17.00 -19.91
C MET A 432 -5.78 18.51 -19.67
N ALA A 433 -6.41 19.05 -18.62
CA ALA A 433 -6.26 20.45 -18.22
C ALA A 433 -4.95 20.70 -17.45
N GLU A 434 -4.59 19.79 -16.55
CA GLU A 434 -3.44 19.93 -15.65
C GLU A 434 -2.10 19.64 -16.35
N LYS A 435 -2.08 18.72 -17.33
CA LYS A 435 -0.89 18.28 -18.05
C LYS A 435 -1.14 18.27 -19.57
N PRO A 436 -1.39 19.44 -20.17
CA PRO A 436 -1.68 19.54 -21.59
C PRO A 436 -0.48 19.10 -22.42
N GLY A 437 -0.72 18.23 -23.40
CA GLY A 437 0.28 17.76 -24.36
C GLY A 437 1.03 16.48 -23.97
N THR A 438 1.06 16.12 -22.68
CA THR A 438 1.66 14.84 -22.22
C THR A 438 0.60 13.79 -21.89
N TRP A 439 -0.57 14.22 -21.38
CA TRP A 439 -1.69 13.31 -21.11
C TRP A 439 -2.19 12.59 -22.36
N LYS A 440 -2.42 11.28 -22.24
CA LYS A 440 -3.25 10.50 -23.17
C LYS A 440 -4.12 9.55 -22.36
N ALA A 441 -5.36 9.32 -22.79
CA ALA A 441 -6.33 8.49 -22.06
C ALA A 441 -5.85 7.05 -21.77
N THR A 442 -4.94 6.52 -22.60
CA THR A 442 -4.27 5.23 -22.39
C THR A 442 -3.34 5.20 -21.17
N SER A 443 -3.09 6.32 -20.49
CA SER A 443 -2.28 6.41 -19.25
C SER A 443 -3.07 6.34 -17.96
N SER A 444 -4.39 6.12 -18.04
CA SER A 444 -5.22 5.92 -16.85
C SER A 444 -4.81 4.68 -16.02
N LEU A 445 -4.10 3.73 -16.64
CA LEU A 445 -3.51 2.58 -15.97
C LEU A 445 -2.01 2.53 -16.22
N PHE A 446 -1.27 2.00 -15.24
CA PHE A 446 0.15 1.74 -15.38
C PHE A 446 0.39 0.56 -16.32
N PRO A 447 1.46 0.58 -17.13
CA PRO A 447 1.82 -0.56 -17.95
C PRO A 447 2.24 -1.74 -17.07
N ILE A 448 2.03 -2.97 -17.57
CA ILE A 448 2.59 -4.16 -16.92
C ILE A 448 4.11 -4.15 -17.13
N PRO A 449 4.94 -4.40 -16.10
CA PRO A 449 6.40 -4.36 -16.26
C PRO A 449 6.89 -5.33 -17.34
N ALA A 450 7.85 -4.89 -18.15
CA ALA A 450 8.37 -5.64 -19.29
C ALA A 450 8.96 -6.99 -18.87
N THR A 451 9.63 -7.04 -17.72
CA THR A 451 10.19 -8.29 -17.15
C THR A 451 9.09 -9.31 -16.84
N GLU A 452 7.95 -8.85 -16.34
CA GLU A 452 6.82 -9.72 -15.99
C GLU A 452 6.14 -10.27 -17.25
N LEU A 453 5.95 -9.42 -18.26
CA LEU A 453 5.45 -9.84 -19.57
C LEU A 453 6.37 -10.88 -20.24
N ALA A 454 7.69 -10.74 -20.08
CA ALA A 454 8.65 -11.70 -20.60
C ALA A 454 8.65 -13.04 -19.83
N ASN A 455 8.46 -12.98 -18.52
CA ASN A 455 8.52 -14.16 -17.65
C ASN A 455 7.22 -14.97 -17.62
N ASN A 456 6.06 -14.32 -17.77
CA ASN A 456 4.75 -14.96 -17.68
C ASN A 456 3.95 -14.78 -19.00
N PRO A 457 3.91 -15.80 -19.87
CA PRO A 457 3.23 -15.71 -21.17
C PRO A 457 1.70 -15.59 -21.07
N ALA A 458 1.12 -15.76 -19.87
CA ALA A 458 -0.31 -15.54 -19.64
C ALA A 458 -0.65 -14.06 -19.34
N LEU A 459 0.35 -13.20 -19.15
CA LEU A 459 0.12 -11.77 -18.95
C LEU A 459 -0.06 -11.05 -20.28
N THR A 460 -1.03 -10.16 -20.30
CA THR A 460 -1.28 -9.25 -21.42
C THR A 460 -0.92 -7.82 -21.01
N PRO A 461 -0.31 -7.02 -21.90
CA PRO A 461 0.01 -5.63 -21.62
C PRO A 461 -1.26 -4.80 -21.43
N ASN A 462 -1.16 -3.72 -20.65
CA ASN A 462 -2.13 -2.63 -20.70
C ASN A 462 -1.87 -1.76 -21.94
N PRO A 463 -2.88 -1.02 -22.44
CA PRO A 463 -2.62 0.11 -23.32
C PRO A 463 -1.56 1.02 -22.69
N SER A 464 -0.60 1.48 -23.49
CA SER A 464 0.51 2.31 -23.02
C SER A 464 0.71 3.49 -23.96
N ASN A 465 1.20 4.60 -23.39
CA ASN A 465 1.59 5.79 -24.13
C ASN A 465 2.95 5.67 -24.83
N PHE A 466 3.66 4.58 -24.55
CA PHE A 466 5.02 4.27 -24.97
C PHE A 466 5.07 3.34 -26.17
#